data_AF-A0A1D8P906-F1
#
_entry.id   AF-A0A1D8P906-F1
#
_cell.length_a   1.000
_cell.length_b   1.000
_cell.length_c   1.000
_cell.angle_alpha   90.00
_cell.angle_beta   90.00
_cell.angle_gamma   90.00
#
_symmetry.space_group_name_H-M   'P 1'
#
loop_
_entity.id
_entity.type
_entity.pdbx_description
1 polymer ?
#
loop_
_entity_poly.entity_id
_entity_poly.type
_entity_poly.pdbx_seq_one_letter_code
_entity_poly.pdbx_strand_id
1 'polypeptide(L)'
;MIKHFLNLEWKQYFRSSYWQKSIALNILMVFLALYFVVMFLILGVVLYPLLKKTYPTMDPLVIVNGYLFYWIISDLIMRFFFQKLPVMSVKPLLTLPIKRSKIVNYVLGKSAISFFNFLPLFAIIPFGIILLKEGYNSTMVFSWIVTLIIITLIINFLNFIIENISAKSDVSFLPILAICGTLFALNYFNIVSFSSFLTSAIDTITTNPLLIFIPLLILIGLYVVNYKSLKSKLYIDNSLKSKTEVAKTTDLAWTKRFGDIAPFMQLDLKLLWRNKRTKSSVFILIISVFYGLIFYPQENYQGAGWAIFIGIFVTGAFLINFGQFIPAWDSGYYKMLMSQNLKYKQYLKSKFVLMILSVIILFVLTIPYVYFGWKVLIAHFAAALYNIGVNSHVIIYGGAYNRKKINLDQKAAFNYQGTGAVQWLIGIPLMVIPLLIFLLFNYLVSFEAGAVAIASLGLLGIAFHSKIMAFITKKYLDSKYKMIDAFSQEN
;
A
#
# COMPACT_ATOMS: atom_id res chain seq x y z
N MET A 1 -30.22 6.72 -16.01
CA MET A 1 -29.69 5.59 -15.20
C MET A 1 -28.24 5.82 -14.74
N ILE A 2 -27.26 6.09 -15.63
CA ILE A 2 -25.88 6.44 -15.21
C ILE A 2 -25.85 7.66 -14.28
N LYS A 3 -26.59 8.73 -14.62
CA LYS A 3 -26.78 9.91 -13.74
C LYS A 3 -27.33 9.55 -12.35
N HIS A 4 -28.20 8.54 -12.27
CA HIS A 4 -28.78 8.10 -10.99
C HIS A 4 -27.75 7.33 -10.15
N PHE A 5 -26.93 6.48 -10.76
CA PHE A 5 -25.83 5.81 -10.07
C PHE A 5 -24.81 6.81 -9.54
N LEU A 6 -24.45 7.82 -10.33
CA LEU A 6 -23.56 8.90 -9.87
C LEU A 6 -24.16 9.65 -8.67
N ASN A 7 -25.47 9.94 -8.66
CA ASN A 7 -26.13 10.59 -7.53
C ASN A 7 -26.12 9.70 -6.26
N LEU A 8 -26.41 8.40 -6.40
CA LEU A 8 -26.33 7.46 -5.27
C LEU A 8 -24.91 7.39 -4.70
N GLU A 9 -23.90 7.46 -5.55
CA GLU A 9 -22.50 7.45 -5.13
C GLU A 9 -22.10 8.73 -4.39
N TRP A 10 -22.49 9.90 -4.90
CA TRP A 10 -22.32 11.16 -4.18
C TRP A 10 -22.99 11.09 -2.80
N LYS A 11 -24.24 10.61 -2.73
CA LYS A 11 -24.92 10.43 -1.44
C LYS A 11 -24.19 9.44 -0.52
N GLN A 12 -23.67 8.33 -1.04
CA GLN A 12 -22.89 7.36 -0.27
C GLN A 12 -21.61 7.99 0.28
N TYR A 13 -20.88 8.76 -0.54
CA TYR A 13 -19.63 9.39 -0.14
C TYR A 13 -19.84 10.38 1.02
N PHE A 14 -20.79 11.32 0.88
CA PHE A 14 -21.07 12.34 1.90
C PHE A 14 -21.75 11.79 3.17
N ARG A 15 -22.49 10.68 3.05
CA ARG A 15 -23.14 10.01 4.18
C ARG A 15 -22.25 8.94 4.83
N SER A 16 -21.07 8.67 4.28
CA SER A 16 -20.16 7.71 4.87
C SER A 16 -19.68 8.20 6.23
N SER A 17 -19.59 7.29 7.20
CA SER A 17 -19.02 7.56 8.53
C SER A 17 -17.59 8.11 8.44
N TYR A 18 -16.87 7.75 7.36
CA TYR A 18 -15.52 8.21 7.05
C TYR A 18 -15.47 9.72 6.77
N TRP A 19 -16.36 10.23 5.90
CA TRP A 19 -16.41 11.65 5.57
C TRP A 19 -16.80 12.49 6.80
N GLN A 20 -17.76 12.00 7.60
CA GLN A 20 -18.29 12.73 8.75
C GLN A 20 -17.38 12.72 10.00
N LYS A 21 -16.63 11.64 10.25
CA LYS A 21 -15.83 11.49 11.48
C LYS A 21 -14.35 11.91 11.34
N SER A 22 -13.84 12.18 10.13
CA SER A 22 -12.40 12.40 9.92
C SER A 22 -12.04 13.58 9.01
N ILE A 23 -12.50 14.78 9.38
CA ILE A 23 -12.23 16.04 8.67
C ILE A 23 -10.73 16.23 8.38
N ALA A 24 -9.84 15.96 9.34
CA ALA A 24 -8.39 16.08 9.14
C ALA A 24 -7.84 15.14 8.05
N LEU A 25 -8.35 13.89 7.97
CA LEU A 25 -7.97 12.96 6.90
C LEU A 25 -8.51 13.43 5.55
N ASN A 26 -9.71 14.00 5.51
CA ASN A 26 -10.29 14.55 4.28
C ASN A 26 -9.47 15.73 3.76
N ILE A 27 -9.07 16.66 4.64
CA ILE A 27 -8.19 17.78 4.30
C ILE A 27 -6.87 17.26 3.74
N LEU A 28 -6.24 16.28 4.39
CA LEU A 28 -5.00 15.69 3.93
C LEU A 28 -5.14 15.05 2.53
N MET A 29 -6.23 14.31 2.27
CA MET A 29 -6.47 13.69 0.96
C MET A 29 -6.66 14.73 -0.15
N VAL A 30 -7.42 15.80 0.12
CA VAL A 30 -7.62 16.90 -0.85
C VAL A 30 -6.31 17.64 -1.09
N PHE A 31 -5.55 17.94 -0.04
CA PHE A 31 -4.23 18.57 -0.14
C PHE A 31 -3.28 17.74 -0.99
N LEU A 32 -3.16 16.43 -0.74
CA LEU A 32 -2.32 15.54 -1.53
C LEU A 32 -2.76 15.48 -2.99
N ALA A 33 -4.07 15.43 -3.26
CA ALA A 33 -4.58 15.45 -4.62
C ALA A 33 -4.22 16.76 -5.37
N LEU A 34 -4.43 17.92 -4.72
CA LEU A 34 -4.04 19.22 -5.28
C LEU A 34 -2.53 19.34 -5.47
N TYR A 35 -1.73 18.86 -4.52
CA TYR A 35 -0.28 18.81 -4.63
C TYR A 35 0.15 18.06 -5.90
N PHE A 36 -0.38 16.86 -6.16
CA PHE A 36 -0.06 16.12 -7.38
C PHE A 36 -0.52 16.83 -8.66
N VAL A 37 -1.71 17.46 -8.65
CA VAL A 37 -2.19 18.24 -9.80
C VAL A 37 -1.23 19.39 -10.12
N VAL A 38 -0.82 20.15 -9.12
CA VAL A 38 0.13 21.27 -9.29
C VAL A 38 1.49 20.75 -9.77
N MET A 39 2.00 19.66 -9.20
CA MET A 39 3.28 19.08 -9.64
C MET A 39 3.25 18.62 -11.10
N PHE A 40 2.16 18.01 -11.57
CA PHE A 40 2.02 17.59 -12.96
C PHE A 40 1.86 18.78 -13.91
N LEU A 41 1.14 19.83 -13.50
CA LEU A 41 1.07 21.09 -14.24
C LEU A 41 2.44 21.74 -14.41
N ILE A 42 3.21 21.85 -13.32
CA ILE A 42 4.58 22.38 -13.34
C ILE A 42 5.44 21.51 -14.25
N LEU A 43 5.36 20.18 -14.12
CA LEU A 43 6.10 19.25 -14.96
C LEU A 43 5.81 19.51 -16.44
N GLY A 44 4.53 19.56 -16.85
CA GLY A 44 4.15 19.82 -18.24
C GLY A 44 4.69 21.14 -18.79
N VAL A 45 4.76 22.18 -17.95
CA VAL A 45 5.26 23.50 -18.36
C VAL A 45 6.80 23.56 -18.43
N VAL A 46 7.47 22.99 -17.43
CA VAL A 46 8.93 23.09 -17.27
C VAL A 46 9.68 22.08 -18.15
N LEU A 47 9.04 20.99 -18.57
CA LEU A 47 9.70 19.90 -19.29
C LEU A 47 10.40 20.37 -20.57
N TYR A 48 9.73 21.16 -21.40
CA TYR A 48 10.31 21.66 -22.66
C TYR A 48 11.58 22.51 -22.45
N PRO A 49 11.54 23.63 -21.68
CA PRO A 49 12.73 24.46 -21.48
C PRO A 49 13.85 23.71 -20.74
N LEU A 50 13.51 22.81 -19.81
CA LEU A 50 14.49 21.99 -19.11
C LEU A 50 15.23 21.05 -20.08
N LEU A 51 14.50 20.37 -20.97
CA LEU A 51 15.08 19.48 -21.96
C LEU A 51 15.93 20.24 -22.97
N LYS A 52 15.47 21.40 -23.43
CA LYS A 52 16.24 22.22 -24.38
C LYS A 52 17.53 22.76 -23.76
N LYS A 53 17.53 23.09 -22.47
CA LYS A 53 18.74 23.50 -21.73
C LYS A 53 19.72 22.34 -21.54
N THR A 54 19.22 21.14 -21.26
CA THR A 54 20.05 19.96 -20.95
C THR A 54 20.59 19.29 -22.22
N TYR A 55 19.78 19.26 -23.29
CA TYR A 55 20.10 18.65 -24.57
C TYR A 55 19.78 19.62 -25.73
N PRO A 56 20.66 20.61 -25.99
CA PRO A 56 20.37 21.68 -26.94
C PRO A 56 20.13 21.20 -28.38
N THR A 57 20.77 20.08 -28.77
CA THR A 57 20.80 19.55 -30.13
C THR A 57 19.70 18.54 -30.44
N MET A 58 18.97 18.05 -29.42
CA MET A 58 17.93 17.04 -29.60
C MET A 58 16.54 17.67 -29.54
N ASP A 59 15.58 17.06 -30.24
CA ASP A 59 14.18 17.45 -30.19
C ASP A 59 13.56 17.06 -28.82
N PRO A 60 13.05 18.02 -28.03
CA PRO A 60 12.39 17.73 -26.75
C PRO A 60 11.26 16.71 -26.86
N LEU A 61 10.49 16.67 -27.95
CA LEU A 61 9.38 15.73 -28.13
C LEU A 61 9.88 14.29 -28.24
N VAL A 62 10.95 14.07 -29.01
CA VAL A 62 11.58 12.75 -29.18
C VAL A 62 12.16 12.26 -27.84
N ILE A 63 12.80 13.16 -27.08
CA ILE A 63 13.32 12.81 -25.74
C ILE A 63 12.17 12.37 -24.82
N VAL A 64 11.06 13.12 -24.80
CA VAL A 64 9.88 12.77 -24.00
C VAL A 64 9.33 11.41 -24.41
N ASN A 65 9.24 11.12 -25.71
CA ASN A 65 8.79 9.82 -26.21
C ASN A 65 9.70 8.67 -25.76
N GLY A 66 11.01 8.92 -25.65
CA GLY A 66 11.98 8.03 -25.00
C GLY A 66 11.62 7.63 -23.58
N TYR A 67 11.09 8.56 -22.77
CA TYR A 67 10.74 8.30 -21.38
C TYR A 67 9.35 7.66 -21.18
N LEU A 68 8.52 7.59 -22.23
CA LEU A 68 7.15 7.07 -22.10
C LEU A 68 7.10 5.60 -21.68
N PHE A 69 8.10 4.79 -22.01
CA PHE A 69 8.17 3.39 -21.56
C PHE A 69 8.25 3.30 -20.04
N TYR A 70 9.12 4.09 -19.42
CA TYR A 70 9.27 4.15 -17.97
C TYR A 70 8.03 4.75 -17.31
N TRP A 71 7.40 5.74 -17.94
CA TRP A 71 6.13 6.28 -17.48
C TRP A 71 5.02 5.22 -17.50
N ILE A 72 4.85 4.44 -18.56
CA ILE A 72 3.84 3.37 -18.66
C ILE A 72 4.03 2.33 -17.55
N ILE A 73 5.28 1.88 -17.32
CA ILE A 73 5.58 0.92 -16.24
C ILE A 73 5.24 1.52 -14.87
N SER A 74 5.68 2.76 -14.63
CA SER A 74 5.46 3.45 -13.36
C SER A 74 3.97 3.68 -13.10
N ASP A 75 3.22 4.14 -14.12
CA ASP A 75 1.78 4.37 -14.04
C ASP A 75 1.03 3.06 -13.79
N LEU A 76 1.41 1.97 -14.45
CA LEU A 76 0.81 0.66 -14.23
C LEU A 76 1.03 0.16 -12.79
N ILE A 77 2.26 0.28 -12.26
CA ILE A 77 2.58 -0.08 -10.88
C ILE A 77 1.77 0.78 -9.91
N MET A 78 1.74 2.09 -10.10
CA MET A 78 1.00 3.01 -9.25
C MET A 78 -0.49 2.71 -9.26
N ARG A 79 -1.10 2.50 -10.43
CA ARG A 79 -2.52 2.12 -10.53
C ARG A 79 -2.82 0.80 -9.86
N PHE A 80 -1.97 -0.21 -10.04
CA PHE A 80 -2.18 -1.50 -9.40
C PHE A 80 -2.27 -1.38 -7.88
N PHE A 81 -1.49 -0.50 -7.27
CA PHE A 81 -1.48 -0.31 -5.83
C PHE A 81 -2.54 0.65 -5.31
N PHE A 82 -2.81 1.73 -6.04
CA PHE A 82 -3.66 2.82 -5.52
C PHE A 82 -5.05 2.88 -6.16
N GLN A 83 -5.25 2.29 -7.35
CA GLN A 83 -6.52 2.33 -8.08
C GLN A 83 -7.26 0.99 -7.95
N LYS A 84 -8.11 0.85 -6.93
CA LYS A 84 -8.90 -0.37 -6.70
C LYS A 84 -10.14 -0.48 -7.59
N LEU A 85 -10.51 -1.71 -7.95
CA LEU A 85 -11.75 -2.02 -8.66
C LEU A 85 -13.02 -1.66 -7.85
N PRO A 86 -14.02 -0.98 -8.45
CA PRO A 86 -15.28 -0.66 -7.77
C PRO A 86 -16.26 -1.86 -7.70
N VAL A 87 -15.80 -3.10 -7.94
CA VAL A 87 -16.67 -4.29 -8.04
C VAL A 87 -17.34 -4.64 -6.71
N MET A 88 -16.72 -4.31 -5.57
CA MET A 88 -17.28 -4.58 -4.24
C MET A 88 -18.56 -3.78 -3.96
N SER A 89 -18.69 -2.55 -4.50
CA SER A 89 -19.87 -1.70 -4.31
C SER A 89 -21.05 -2.08 -5.21
N VAL A 90 -20.88 -3.08 -6.07
CA VAL A 90 -21.89 -3.48 -7.07
C VAL A 90 -22.87 -4.52 -6.52
N LYS A 91 -22.52 -5.23 -5.43
CA LYS A 91 -23.37 -6.28 -4.84
C LYS A 91 -24.81 -5.82 -4.56
N PRO A 92 -25.06 -4.64 -3.98
CA PRO A 92 -26.43 -4.15 -3.76
C PRO A 92 -27.21 -3.89 -5.05
N LEU A 93 -26.52 -3.67 -6.18
CA LEU A 93 -27.16 -3.46 -7.48
C LEU A 93 -27.60 -4.77 -8.13
N LEU A 94 -27.05 -5.92 -7.70
CA LEU A 94 -27.40 -7.24 -8.25
C LEU A 94 -28.76 -7.75 -7.75
N THR A 95 -29.26 -7.23 -6.64
CA THR A 95 -30.61 -7.55 -6.13
C THR A 95 -31.70 -6.69 -6.77
N LEU A 96 -31.32 -5.62 -7.47
CA LEU A 96 -32.24 -4.74 -8.18
C LEU A 96 -32.51 -5.27 -9.60
N PRO A 97 -33.67 -4.96 -10.22
CA PRO A 97 -34.03 -5.41 -11.57
C PRO A 97 -33.26 -4.63 -12.67
N ILE A 98 -31.92 -4.59 -12.57
CA ILE A 98 -31.03 -3.90 -13.49
C ILE A 98 -30.25 -4.94 -14.30
N LYS A 99 -30.27 -4.80 -15.64
CA LYS A 99 -29.51 -5.67 -16.53
C LYS A 99 -28.02 -5.62 -16.18
N ARG A 100 -27.40 -6.78 -15.95
CA ARG A 100 -25.97 -6.92 -15.59
C ARG A 100 -25.03 -6.22 -16.57
N SER A 101 -25.36 -6.20 -17.87
CA SER A 101 -24.61 -5.46 -18.89
C SER A 101 -24.48 -3.97 -18.56
N LYS A 102 -25.56 -3.34 -18.06
CA LYS A 102 -25.55 -1.93 -17.66
C LYS A 102 -24.68 -1.71 -16.43
N ILE A 103 -24.69 -2.66 -15.50
CA ILE A 103 -23.86 -2.63 -14.30
C ILE A 103 -22.36 -2.72 -14.68
N VAL A 104 -21.99 -3.64 -15.57
CA VAL A 104 -20.61 -3.77 -16.06
C VAL A 104 -20.15 -2.49 -16.78
N ASN A 105 -20.99 -1.95 -17.68
CA ASN A 105 -20.66 -0.70 -18.38
C ASN A 105 -20.54 0.48 -17.42
N TYR A 106 -21.34 0.53 -16.35
CA TYR A 106 -21.19 1.53 -15.30
C TYR A 106 -19.83 1.41 -14.58
N VAL A 107 -19.43 0.19 -14.20
CA VAL A 107 -18.14 -0.09 -13.55
C VAL A 107 -16.96 0.32 -14.43
N LEU A 108 -16.99 -0.02 -15.72
CA LEU A 108 -15.93 0.32 -16.66
C LEU A 108 -15.92 1.81 -17.03
N GLY A 109 -17.09 2.43 -17.20
CA GLY A 109 -17.19 3.87 -17.44
C GLY A 109 -16.70 4.68 -16.24
N LYS A 110 -17.00 4.23 -15.03
CA LYS A 110 -16.50 4.85 -13.79
C LYS A 110 -14.98 4.82 -13.72
N SER A 111 -14.34 3.73 -14.14
CA SER A 111 -12.87 3.66 -14.11
C SER A 111 -12.20 4.59 -15.11
N ALA A 112 -12.84 4.81 -16.27
CA ALA A 112 -12.38 5.78 -17.26
C ALA A 112 -12.36 7.21 -16.71
N ILE A 113 -13.24 7.55 -15.75
CA ILE A 113 -13.32 8.89 -15.10
C ILE A 113 -12.57 8.89 -13.75
N SER A 114 -11.59 8.00 -13.56
CA SER A 114 -10.80 7.98 -12.32
C SER A 114 -9.78 9.12 -12.28
N PHE A 115 -9.43 9.58 -11.07
CA PHE A 115 -8.38 10.60 -10.86
C PHE A 115 -7.06 10.23 -11.55
N PHE A 116 -6.68 8.95 -11.54
CA PHE A 116 -5.49 8.44 -12.21
C PHE A 116 -5.50 8.62 -13.73
N ASN A 117 -6.66 8.72 -14.39
CA ASN A 117 -6.72 9.02 -15.83
C ASN A 117 -6.59 10.51 -16.12
N PHE A 118 -7.03 11.37 -15.19
CA PHE A 118 -6.90 12.83 -15.34
C PHE A 118 -5.50 13.32 -14.95
N LEU A 119 -4.85 12.67 -13.98
CA LEU A 119 -3.57 13.12 -13.45
C LEU A 119 -2.49 13.32 -14.55
N PRO A 120 -2.24 12.37 -15.46
CA PRO A 120 -1.28 12.57 -16.55
C PRO A 120 -1.65 13.70 -17.51
N LEU A 121 -2.94 14.01 -17.68
CA LEU A 121 -3.40 15.07 -18.59
C LEU A 121 -2.93 16.44 -18.13
N PHE A 122 -2.75 16.63 -16.82
CA PHE A 122 -2.15 17.85 -16.27
C PHE A 122 -0.69 18.04 -16.66
N ALA A 123 0.03 17.01 -17.13
CA ALA A 123 1.36 17.17 -17.73
C ALA A 123 1.29 17.20 -19.27
N ILE A 124 0.51 16.29 -19.86
CA ILE A 124 0.41 16.12 -21.32
C ILE A 124 -0.14 17.36 -22.00
N ILE A 125 -1.24 17.93 -21.49
CA ILE A 125 -1.91 19.07 -22.13
C ILE A 125 -1.03 20.32 -22.07
N PRO A 126 -0.48 20.74 -20.91
CA PRO A 126 0.42 21.90 -20.87
C PRO A 126 1.68 21.73 -21.72
N PHE A 127 2.27 20.53 -21.73
CA PHE A 127 3.43 20.27 -22.59
C PHE A 127 3.07 20.42 -24.07
N GLY A 128 1.93 19.86 -24.50
CA GLY A 128 1.42 20.04 -25.86
C GLY A 128 1.18 21.51 -26.21
N ILE A 129 0.63 22.31 -25.29
CA ILE A 129 0.46 23.76 -25.52
C ILE A 129 1.82 24.46 -25.72
N ILE A 130 2.86 24.05 -25.01
CA ILE A 130 4.21 24.62 -25.21
C ILE A 130 4.78 24.20 -26.56
N LEU A 131 4.63 22.95 -26.98
CA LEU A 131 5.05 22.53 -28.32
C LEU A 131 4.41 23.40 -29.42
N LEU A 132 3.12 23.73 -29.29
CA LEU A 132 2.46 24.65 -30.23
C LEU A 132 3.07 26.04 -30.22
N LYS A 133 3.43 26.57 -29.05
CA LYS A 133 4.09 27.88 -28.92
C LYS A 133 5.49 27.91 -29.54
N GLU A 134 6.20 26.80 -29.46
CA GLU A 134 7.57 26.62 -29.97
C GLU A 134 7.59 26.24 -31.47
N GLY A 135 6.45 26.29 -32.15
CA GLY A 135 6.37 26.17 -33.61
C GLY A 135 6.13 24.75 -34.14
N TYR A 136 5.78 23.78 -33.29
CA TYR A 136 5.45 22.43 -33.75
C TYR A 136 4.13 22.42 -34.53
N ASN A 137 4.02 21.50 -35.49
CA ASN A 137 2.82 21.33 -36.28
C ASN A 137 1.61 20.96 -35.40
N SER A 138 0.48 21.65 -35.58
CA SER A 138 -0.71 21.48 -34.74
C SER A 138 -1.32 20.07 -34.83
N THR A 139 -1.31 19.46 -36.03
CA THR A 139 -1.78 18.10 -36.26
C THR A 139 -0.91 17.08 -35.53
N MET A 140 0.41 17.28 -35.55
CA MET A 140 1.37 16.41 -34.85
C MET A 140 1.13 16.45 -33.33
N VAL A 141 1.01 17.66 -32.77
CA VAL A 141 0.78 17.84 -31.33
C VAL A 141 -0.57 17.26 -30.91
N PHE A 142 -1.63 17.49 -31.67
CA PHE A 142 -2.94 16.95 -31.35
C PHE A 142 -2.96 15.42 -31.40
N SER A 143 -2.31 14.85 -32.43
CA SER A 143 -2.16 13.39 -32.57
C SER A 143 -1.39 12.79 -31.41
N TRP A 144 -0.33 13.45 -30.97
CA TRP A 144 0.43 13.06 -29.77
C TRP A 144 -0.42 13.07 -28.50
N ILE A 145 -1.15 14.18 -28.23
CA ILE A 145 -2.03 14.29 -27.04
C ILE A 145 -3.09 13.18 -27.04
N VAL A 146 -3.78 12.98 -28.18
CA VAL A 146 -4.81 11.93 -28.31
C VAL A 146 -4.22 10.54 -28.10
N THR A 147 -3.03 10.28 -28.63
CA THR A 147 -2.33 9.00 -28.46
C THR A 147 -2.03 8.74 -26.99
N LEU A 148 -1.52 9.74 -26.25
CA LEU A 148 -1.25 9.58 -24.82
C LEU A 148 -2.51 9.43 -23.96
N ILE A 149 -3.62 10.07 -24.33
CA ILE A 149 -4.92 9.85 -23.69
C ILE A 149 -5.35 8.39 -23.87
N ILE A 150 -5.24 7.84 -25.09
CA ILE A 150 -5.58 6.45 -25.38
C ILE A 150 -4.67 5.50 -24.61
N ILE A 151 -3.35 5.76 -24.56
CA ILE A 151 -2.39 4.98 -23.77
C ILE A 151 -2.78 4.99 -22.28
N THR A 152 -3.13 6.15 -21.73
CA THR A 152 -3.58 6.25 -20.32
C THR A 152 -4.79 5.34 -20.05
N LEU A 153 -5.76 5.30 -20.97
CA LEU A 153 -6.92 4.42 -20.87
C LEU A 153 -6.59 2.93 -21.08
N ILE A 154 -5.63 2.62 -21.95
CA ILE A 154 -5.08 1.27 -22.13
C ILE A 154 -4.48 0.79 -20.81
N ILE A 155 -3.64 1.59 -20.15
CA ILE A 155 -3.03 1.23 -18.86
C ILE A 155 -4.12 1.00 -17.81
N ASN A 156 -5.16 1.84 -17.77
CA ASN A 156 -6.30 1.67 -16.86
C ASN A 156 -7.00 0.32 -17.04
N PHE A 157 -7.35 -0.06 -18.27
CA PHE A 157 -8.03 -1.34 -18.52
C PHE A 157 -7.10 -2.55 -18.42
N LEU A 158 -5.82 -2.39 -18.73
CA LEU A 158 -4.80 -3.41 -18.50
C LEU A 158 -4.64 -3.69 -17.00
N ASN A 159 -4.54 -2.64 -16.19
CA ASN A 159 -4.50 -2.75 -14.73
C ASN A 159 -5.69 -3.56 -14.20
N PHE A 160 -6.89 -3.31 -14.72
CA PHE A 160 -8.10 -4.03 -14.31
C PHE A 160 -8.04 -5.53 -14.61
N ILE A 161 -7.49 -5.91 -15.77
CA ILE A 161 -7.29 -7.31 -16.12
C ILE A 161 -6.28 -7.95 -15.16
N ILE A 162 -5.16 -7.28 -14.92
CA ILE A 162 -4.10 -7.76 -14.03
C ILE A 162 -4.62 -7.92 -12.60
N GLU A 163 -5.34 -6.93 -12.06
CA GLU A 163 -5.95 -7.01 -10.73
C GLU A 163 -6.93 -8.17 -10.65
N ASN A 164 -7.75 -8.36 -11.67
CA ASN A 164 -8.77 -9.40 -11.73
C ASN A 164 -8.20 -10.83 -11.86
N ILE A 165 -7.07 -10.99 -12.55
CA ILE A 165 -6.31 -12.26 -12.61
C ILE A 165 -5.65 -12.50 -11.26
N SER A 166 -4.95 -11.48 -10.75
CA SER A 166 -4.17 -11.53 -9.52
C SER A 166 -5.06 -11.71 -8.28
N ALA A 167 -6.33 -11.30 -8.33
CA ALA A 167 -7.32 -11.49 -7.27
C ALA A 167 -7.41 -12.95 -6.77
N LYS A 168 -7.14 -13.93 -7.66
CA LYS A 168 -7.16 -15.37 -7.35
C LYS A 168 -6.02 -15.85 -6.46
N SER A 169 -4.86 -15.19 -6.49
CA SER A 169 -3.69 -15.54 -5.68
C SER A 169 -3.69 -14.79 -4.35
N ASP A 170 -3.13 -15.38 -3.30
CA ASP A 170 -2.89 -14.68 -2.02
C ASP A 170 -1.81 -13.60 -2.15
N VAL A 171 -0.98 -13.67 -3.19
CA VAL A 171 0.14 -12.75 -3.44
C VAL A 171 -0.03 -12.00 -4.77
N SER A 172 -1.11 -11.22 -4.90
CA SER A 172 -1.45 -10.56 -6.16
C SER A 172 -0.43 -9.58 -6.70
N PHE A 173 0.39 -8.99 -5.83
CA PHE A 173 1.33 -7.96 -6.25
C PHE A 173 2.61 -8.53 -6.85
N LEU A 174 2.96 -9.79 -6.56
CA LEU A 174 4.19 -10.40 -7.09
C LEU A 174 4.17 -10.54 -8.61
N PRO A 175 3.09 -11.02 -9.26
CA PRO A 175 3.04 -11.12 -10.71
C PRO A 175 3.28 -9.78 -11.42
N ILE A 176 2.66 -8.69 -10.94
CA ILE A 176 2.85 -7.38 -11.57
C ILE A 176 4.26 -6.85 -11.34
N LEU A 177 4.82 -6.99 -10.14
CA LEU A 177 6.21 -6.59 -9.87
C LEU A 177 7.21 -7.42 -10.68
N ALA A 178 6.97 -8.72 -10.83
CA ALA A 178 7.81 -9.60 -11.64
C ALA A 178 7.75 -9.21 -13.12
N ILE A 179 6.55 -8.97 -13.68
CA ILE A 179 6.39 -8.56 -15.08
C ILE A 179 7.03 -7.19 -15.32
N CYS A 180 6.66 -6.17 -14.55
CA CYS A 180 7.22 -4.83 -14.69
C CYS A 180 8.73 -4.79 -14.44
N GLY A 181 9.21 -5.51 -13.41
CA GLY A 181 10.63 -5.61 -13.09
C GLY A 181 11.42 -6.33 -14.18
N THR A 182 10.87 -7.39 -14.76
CA THR A 182 11.50 -8.10 -15.89
C THR A 182 11.55 -7.22 -17.13
N LEU A 183 10.45 -6.54 -17.49
CA LEU A 183 10.42 -5.60 -18.63
C LEU A 183 11.42 -4.46 -18.44
N PHE A 184 11.50 -3.91 -17.23
CA PHE A 184 12.49 -2.89 -16.89
C PHE A 184 13.91 -3.44 -17.00
N ALA A 185 14.20 -4.62 -16.45
CA ALA A 185 15.53 -5.23 -16.50
C ALA A 185 15.96 -5.56 -17.93
N LEU A 186 15.07 -6.15 -18.75
CA LEU A 186 15.35 -6.44 -20.16
C LEU A 186 15.70 -5.17 -20.95
N ASN A 187 15.02 -4.07 -20.68
CA ASN A 187 15.33 -2.77 -21.29
C ASN A 187 16.62 -2.17 -20.73
N TYR A 188 16.81 -2.21 -19.41
CA TYR A 188 17.98 -1.63 -18.72
C TYR A 188 19.30 -2.32 -19.11
N PHE A 189 19.29 -3.65 -19.21
CA PHE A 189 20.44 -4.44 -19.69
C PHE A 189 20.57 -4.46 -21.21
N ASN A 190 19.75 -3.69 -21.94
CA ASN A 190 19.72 -3.61 -23.41
C ASN A 190 19.56 -4.98 -24.11
N ILE A 191 18.93 -5.95 -23.43
CA ILE A 191 18.60 -7.26 -24.03
C ILE A 191 17.47 -7.08 -25.04
N VAL A 192 16.48 -6.24 -24.71
CA VAL A 192 15.41 -5.83 -25.62
C VAL A 192 15.14 -4.35 -25.45
N SER A 193 15.28 -3.57 -26.53
CA SER A 193 15.11 -2.10 -26.51
C SER A 193 13.64 -1.69 -26.60
N PHE A 194 12.85 -2.00 -25.57
CA PHE A 194 11.42 -1.63 -25.52
C PHE A 194 11.21 -0.11 -25.59
N SER A 195 12.11 0.66 -24.97
CA SER A 195 12.07 2.12 -24.99
C SER A 195 12.18 2.68 -26.40
N SER A 196 13.12 2.19 -27.22
CA SER A 196 13.29 2.66 -28.59
C SER A 196 12.13 2.22 -29.48
N PHE A 197 11.66 0.97 -29.33
CA PHE A 197 10.48 0.49 -30.05
C PHE A 197 9.24 1.36 -29.80
N LEU A 198 8.97 1.69 -28.52
CA LEU A 198 7.84 2.53 -28.16
C LEU A 198 8.00 3.96 -28.67
N THR A 199 9.22 4.51 -28.60
CA THR A 199 9.55 5.85 -29.13
C THR A 199 9.23 5.91 -30.62
N SER A 200 9.79 4.98 -31.41
CA SER A 200 9.55 4.91 -32.84
C SER A 200 8.07 4.72 -33.18
N ALA A 201 7.35 3.88 -32.42
CA ALA A 201 5.92 3.67 -32.63
C ALA A 201 5.12 4.97 -32.41
N ILE A 202 5.41 5.71 -31.35
CA ILE A 202 4.71 6.96 -31.03
C ILE A 202 5.08 8.06 -32.03
N ASP A 203 6.36 8.22 -32.35
CA ASP A 203 6.82 9.18 -33.36
C ASP A 203 6.12 8.93 -34.69
N THR A 204 6.03 7.67 -35.13
CA THR A 204 5.34 7.30 -36.37
C THR A 204 3.86 7.69 -36.32
N ILE A 205 3.16 7.48 -35.19
CA ILE A 205 1.77 7.89 -35.01
C ILE A 205 1.63 9.42 -35.03
N THR A 206 2.58 10.16 -34.45
CA THR A 206 2.53 11.63 -34.47
C THR A 206 2.73 12.21 -35.87
N THR A 207 3.55 11.56 -36.70
CA THR A 207 3.76 11.96 -38.10
C THR A 207 2.65 11.50 -39.03
N ASN A 208 1.98 10.38 -38.72
CA ASN A 208 0.88 9.82 -39.49
C ASN A 208 -0.34 9.58 -38.57
N PRO A 209 -1.22 10.60 -38.40
CA PRO A 209 -2.34 10.56 -37.46
C PRO A 209 -3.32 9.40 -37.68
N LEU A 210 -3.40 8.85 -38.89
CA LEU A 210 -4.28 7.71 -39.17
C LEU A 210 -3.89 6.47 -38.37
N LEU A 211 -2.62 6.35 -37.94
CA LEU A 211 -2.17 5.21 -37.15
C LEU A 211 -2.71 5.21 -35.70
N ILE A 212 -3.38 6.29 -35.25
CA ILE A 212 -4.10 6.34 -33.96
C ILE A 212 -5.15 5.21 -33.85
N PHE A 213 -5.66 4.71 -34.98
CA PHE A 213 -6.58 3.57 -34.97
C PHE A 213 -5.97 2.31 -34.34
N ILE A 214 -4.64 2.13 -34.39
CA ILE A 214 -3.96 0.96 -33.80
C ILE A 214 -4.11 0.94 -32.27
N PRO A 215 -3.66 1.97 -31.51
CA PRO A 215 -3.88 1.99 -30.06
C PRO A 215 -5.38 2.04 -29.71
N LEU A 216 -6.23 2.65 -30.54
CA LEU A 216 -7.68 2.64 -30.32
C LEU A 216 -8.27 1.21 -30.38
N LEU A 217 -7.83 0.38 -31.34
CA LEU A 217 -8.25 -1.02 -31.43
C LEU A 217 -7.78 -1.83 -30.21
N ILE A 218 -6.56 -1.59 -29.73
CA ILE A 218 -6.04 -2.21 -28.49
C ILE A 218 -6.95 -1.82 -27.30
N LEU A 219 -7.30 -0.54 -27.18
CA LEU A 219 -8.19 -0.05 -26.14
C LEU A 219 -9.56 -0.75 -26.16
N ILE A 220 -10.16 -0.87 -27.34
CA ILE A 220 -11.45 -1.57 -27.53
C ILE A 220 -11.31 -3.05 -27.16
N GLY A 221 -10.22 -3.71 -27.57
CA GLY A 221 -9.94 -5.10 -27.22
C GLY A 221 -9.89 -5.31 -25.71
N LEU A 222 -9.15 -4.46 -24.99
CA LEU A 222 -9.06 -4.50 -23.52
C LEU A 222 -10.40 -4.21 -22.84
N TYR A 223 -11.20 -3.29 -23.38
CA TYR A 223 -12.56 -3.03 -22.90
C TYR A 223 -13.44 -4.28 -23.01
N VAL A 224 -13.43 -4.95 -24.17
CA VAL A 224 -14.22 -6.16 -24.42
C VAL A 224 -13.80 -7.31 -23.50
N VAL A 225 -12.49 -7.52 -23.32
CA VAL A 225 -11.96 -8.53 -22.40
C VAL A 225 -12.43 -8.27 -20.97
N ASN A 226 -12.31 -7.02 -20.50
CA ASN A 226 -12.80 -6.63 -19.17
C ASN A 226 -14.31 -6.83 -19.04
N TYR A 227 -15.10 -6.43 -20.04
CA TYR A 227 -16.54 -6.57 -20.04
C TYR A 227 -16.96 -8.04 -19.92
N LYS A 228 -16.38 -8.93 -20.74
CA LYS A 228 -16.64 -10.38 -20.68
C LYS A 228 -16.25 -10.96 -19.32
N SER A 229 -15.09 -10.57 -18.79
CA SER A 229 -14.56 -11.08 -17.52
C SER A 229 -15.34 -10.62 -16.29
N LEU A 230 -15.85 -9.38 -16.29
CA LEU A 230 -16.70 -8.88 -15.20
C LEU A 230 -18.11 -9.48 -15.28
N LYS A 231 -18.70 -9.53 -16.48
CA LYS A 231 -20.05 -10.07 -16.68
C LYS A 231 -20.16 -11.51 -16.22
N SER A 232 -19.14 -12.34 -16.46
CA SER A 232 -19.11 -13.75 -16.02
C SER A 232 -19.00 -13.91 -14.49
N LYS A 233 -18.57 -12.87 -13.77
CA LYS A 233 -18.37 -12.92 -12.31
C LYS A 233 -19.54 -12.34 -11.50
N LEU A 234 -20.40 -11.53 -12.12
CA LEU A 234 -21.59 -10.93 -11.49
C LEU A 234 -22.76 -11.92 -11.37
N TYR A 235 -22.51 -13.11 -10.83
CA TYR A 235 -23.54 -14.07 -10.43
C TYR A 235 -23.58 -14.14 -8.91
N ILE A 236 -24.78 -14.07 -8.33
CA ILE A 236 -24.98 -14.20 -6.88
C ILE A 236 -24.41 -15.56 -6.41
N ASP A 237 -24.56 -16.59 -7.24
CA ASP A 237 -24.11 -17.96 -6.95
C ASP A 237 -22.58 -18.11 -6.85
N ASN A 238 -21.80 -17.25 -7.51
CA ASN A 238 -20.35 -17.23 -7.34
C ASN A 238 -19.92 -16.76 -5.94
N SER A 239 -20.79 -16.02 -5.22
CA SER A 239 -20.54 -15.64 -3.83
C SER A 239 -21.06 -16.67 -2.81
N LEU A 240 -21.97 -17.57 -3.24
CA LEU A 240 -22.53 -18.66 -2.43
C LEU A 240 -21.77 -19.98 -2.58
N LYS A 241 -20.95 -20.13 -3.63
CA LYS A 241 -19.94 -21.21 -3.71
C LYS A 241 -18.85 -20.96 -2.67
N SER A 242 -19.16 -21.25 -1.40
CA SER A 242 -18.13 -21.47 -0.40
C SER A 242 -17.21 -22.55 -0.96
N LYS A 243 -15.95 -22.22 -1.22
CA LYS A 243 -14.95 -23.25 -1.41
C LYS A 243 -14.91 -24.00 -0.09
N THR A 244 -15.47 -25.20 -0.05
CA THR A 244 -15.27 -26.15 1.03
C THR A 244 -13.83 -26.65 0.93
N GLU A 245 -12.87 -25.79 1.25
CA GLU A 245 -11.53 -26.27 1.55
C GLU A 245 -11.64 -27.04 2.87
N VAL A 246 -11.37 -28.35 2.80
CA VAL A 246 -11.27 -29.22 3.98
C VAL A 246 -10.32 -28.53 4.96
N ALA A 247 -10.82 -28.19 6.14
CA ALA A 247 -10.04 -27.52 7.16
C ALA A 247 -8.85 -28.41 7.55
N LYS A 248 -7.66 -28.09 7.06
CA LYS A 248 -6.42 -28.68 7.58
C LYS A 248 -6.24 -28.17 9.01
N THR A 249 -6.58 -29.00 9.98
CA THR A 249 -6.33 -28.73 11.39
C THR A 249 -4.83 -28.83 11.65
N THR A 250 -4.14 -27.69 11.60
CA THR A 250 -2.77 -27.62 12.13
C THR A 250 -2.86 -27.75 13.64
N ASP A 251 -2.30 -28.83 14.20
CA ASP A 251 -2.16 -28.95 15.65
C ASP A 251 -1.12 -27.93 16.13
N LEU A 252 -1.57 -26.93 16.88
CA LEU A 252 -0.74 -25.89 17.48
C LEU A 252 -0.34 -26.26 18.92
N ALA A 253 -0.19 -27.56 19.22
CA ALA A 253 0.13 -28.07 20.56
C ALA A 253 1.35 -27.39 21.21
N TRP A 254 2.34 -26.96 20.42
CA TRP A 254 3.52 -26.23 20.93
C TRP A 254 3.16 -24.93 21.68
N THR A 255 2.03 -24.29 21.33
CA THR A 255 1.56 -23.07 21.99
C THR A 255 1.12 -23.30 23.44
N LYS A 256 0.85 -24.55 23.84
CA LYS A 256 0.51 -24.89 25.23
C LYS A 256 1.61 -24.50 26.23
N ARG A 257 2.87 -24.40 25.75
CA ARG A 257 4.02 -23.92 26.54
C ARG A 257 3.86 -22.49 27.06
N PHE A 258 2.95 -21.69 26.48
CA PHE A 258 2.69 -20.32 26.93
C PHE A 258 1.59 -20.23 28.01
N GLY A 259 1.06 -21.35 28.50
CA GLY A 259 0.09 -21.38 29.61
C GLY A 259 -1.22 -20.67 29.28
N ASP A 260 -1.70 -19.83 30.18
CA ASP A 260 -3.01 -19.16 30.10
C ASP A 260 -3.24 -18.29 28.86
N ILE A 261 -2.18 -17.88 28.15
CA ILE A 261 -2.31 -17.10 26.90
C ILE A 261 -2.40 -17.98 25.65
N ALA A 262 -2.18 -19.29 25.77
CA ALA A 262 -2.16 -20.21 24.64
C ALA A 262 -3.43 -20.16 23.78
N PRO A 263 -4.67 -20.10 24.34
CA PRO A 263 -5.88 -20.01 23.52
C PRO A 263 -5.89 -18.77 22.62
N PHE A 264 -5.44 -17.61 23.13
CA PHE A 264 -5.34 -16.38 22.34
C PHE A 264 -4.27 -16.48 21.27
N MET A 265 -3.11 -17.06 21.61
CA MET A 265 -2.01 -17.23 20.64
C MET A 265 -2.41 -18.17 19.51
N GLN A 266 -3.15 -19.24 19.80
CA GLN A 266 -3.69 -20.13 18.77
C GLN A 266 -4.71 -19.41 17.87
N LEU A 267 -5.57 -18.57 18.45
CA LEU A 267 -6.49 -17.74 17.66
C LEU A 267 -5.72 -16.79 16.75
N ASP A 268 -4.65 -16.16 17.25
CA ASP A 268 -3.80 -15.25 16.47
C ASP A 268 -3.09 -15.96 15.32
N LEU A 269 -2.49 -17.12 15.57
CA LEU A 269 -1.81 -17.91 14.55
C LEU A 269 -2.79 -18.44 13.50
N LYS A 270 -3.96 -18.91 13.92
CA LYS A 270 -5.05 -19.30 13.01
C LYS A 270 -5.53 -18.09 12.21
N LEU A 271 -5.62 -16.91 12.83
CA LEU A 271 -6.00 -15.68 12.15
C LEU A 271 -4.96 -15.31 11.10
N LEU A 272 -3.66 -15.43 11.38
CA LEU A 272 -2.57 -15.19 10.43
C LEU A 272 -2.63 -16.14 9.23
N TRP A 273 -2.86 -17.44 9.43
CA TRP A 273 -2.81 -18.44 8.36
C TRP A 273 -4.12 -18.65 7.58
N ARG A 274 -5.27 -18.47 8.22
CA ARG A 274 -6.57 -18.75 7.60
C ARG A 274 -7.07 -17.58 6.75
N ASN A 275 -6.77 -16.35 7.15
CA ASN A 275 -7.35 -15.18 6.51
C ASN A 275 -6.43 -14.60 5.45
N LYS A 276 -7.01 -14.28 4.29
CA LYS A 276 -6.29 -13.76 3.13
C LYS A 276 -5.51 -12.48 3.44
N ARG A 277 -6.11 -11.59 4.26
CA ARG A 277 -5.50 -10.33 4.66
C ARG A 277 -4.20 -10.54 5.41
N THR A 278 -4.28 -11.25 6.51
CA THR A 278 -3.21 -11.42 7.48
C THR A 278 -2.11 -12.33 6.94
N LYS A 279 -2.47 -13.34 6.15
CA LYS A 279 -1.51 -14.16 5.41
C LYS A 279 -0.67 -13.31 4.46
N SER A 280 -1.31 -12.41 3.70
CA SER A 280 -0.59 -11.45 2.84
C SER A 280 0.28 -10.49 3.65
N SER A 281 -0.12 -10.07 4.86
CA SER A 281 0.73 -9.26 5.74
C SER A 281 2.00 -9.99 6.18
N VAL A 282 1.96 -11.31 6.37
CA VAL A 282 3.14 -12.09 6.75
C VAL A 282 4.17 -12.15 5.61
N PHE A 283 3.74 -12.23 4.36
CA PHE A 283 4.66 -12.16 3.21
C PHE A 283 5.34 -10.79 3.08
N ILE A 284 4.64 -9.70 3.42
CA ILE A 284 5.24 -8.36 3.47
C ILE A 284 6.41 -8.32 4.48
N LEU A 285 6.35 -9.12 5.56
CA LEU A 285 7.47 -9.23 6.51
C LEU A 285 8.72 -9.79 5.87
N ILE A 286 8.58 -10.86 5.10
CA ILE A 286 9.72 -11.49 4.41
C ILE A 286 10.36 -10.49 3.45
N ILE A 287 9.55 -9.76 2.69
CA ILE A 287 10.04 -8.71 1.78
C ILE A 287 10.71 -7.57 2.56
N SER A 288 10.15 -7.18 3.71
CA SER A 288 10.72 -6.11 4.54
C SER A 288 12.10 -6.46 5.09
N VAL A 289 12.45 -7.75 5.25
CA VAL A 289 13.82 -8.16 5.60
C VAL A 289 14.81 -7.71 4.54
N PHE A 290 14.46 -7.78 3.25
CA PHE A 290 15.31 -7.35 2.14
C PHE A 290 15.35 -5.83 1.93
N TYR A 291 14.59 -5.05 2.72
CA TYR A 291 14.53 -3.60 2.56
C TYR A 291 15.89 -2.93 2.74
N GLY A 292 16.73 -3.42 3.65
CA GLY A 292 18.08 -2.90 3.86
C GLY A 292 18.99 -3.01 2.63
N LEU A 293 18.80 -4.01 1.77
CA LEU A 293 19.59 -4.19 0.53
C LEU A 293 19.36 -3.08 -0.50
N ILE A 294 18.27 -2.31 -0.39
CA ILE A 294 18.04 -1.15 -1.26
C ILE A 294 19.01 -0.01 -0.89
N PHE A 295 19.37 0.10 0.40
CA PHE A 295 20.11 1.23 0.94
C PHE A 295 21.58 0.92 1.14
N TYR A 296 21.91 -0.17 1.85
CA TYR A 296 23.28 -0.47 2.27
C TYR A 296 24.33 -0.54 1.14
N PRO A 297 24.00 -0.98 -0.09
CA PRO A 297 24.95 -0.95 -1.20
C PRO A 297 25.30 0.46 -1.71
N GLN A 298 24.50 1.48 -1.41
CA GLN A 298 24.69 2.83 -1.94
C GLN A 298 25.50 3.69 -0.97
N GLU A 299 26.54 4.37 -1.44
CA GLU A 299 27.42 5.21 -0.62
C GLU A 299 26.65 6.30 0.15
N ASN A 300 25.64 6.90 -0.48
CA ASN A 300 24.80 7.94 0.12
C ASN A 300 24.02 7.49 1.37
N TYR A 301 23.87 6.18 1.59
CA TYR A 301 23.07 5.60 2.68
C TYR A 301 23.89 4.80 3.70
N GLN A 302 25.21 4.96 3.69
CA GLN A 302 26.11 4.30 4.66
C GLN A 302 26.18 5.02 6.03
N GLY A 303 25.49 6.15 6.20
CA GLY A 303 25.51 6.93 7.43
C GLY A 303 24.88 6.22 8.65
N ALA A 304 25.37 6.54 9.84
CA ALA A 304 24.90 5.99 11.12
C ALA A 304 23.38 6.08 11.33
N GLY A 305 22.76 7.18 10.90
CA GLY A 305 21.31 7.39 10.99
C GLY A 305 20.50 6.41 10.12
N TRP A 306 21.03 6.00 8.97
CA TRP A 306 20.38 5.02 8.11
C TRP A 306 20.39 3.63 8.73
N ALA A 307 21.50 3.22 9.34
CA ALA A 307 21.61 1.93 10.02
C ALA A 307 20.58 1.77 11.15
N ILE A 308 20.38 2.80 11.98
CA ILE A 308 19.37 2.73 13.06
C ILE A 308 17.94 2.76 12.49
N PHE A 309 17.68 3.60 11.48
CA PHE A 309 16.36 3.71 10.84
C PHE A 309 15.94 2.38 10.20
N ILE A 310 16.83 1.79 9.40
CA ILE A 310 16.62 0.49 8.77
C ILE A 310 16.49 -0.58 9.85
N GLY A 311 17.33 -0.56 10.89
CA GLY A 311 17.23 -1.48 12.02
C GLY A 311 15.85 -1.45 12.69
N ILE A 312 15.32 -0.26 12.99
CA ILE A 312 14.00 -0.09 13.62
C ILE A 312 12.91 -0.62 12.70
N PHE A 313 12.96 -0.27 11.41
CA PHE A 313 11.96 -0.69 10.43
C PHE A 313 11.98 -2.19 10.21
N VAL A 314 13.15 -2.79 9.91
CA VAL A 314 13.25 -4.20 9.52
C VAL A 314 12.99 -5.13 10.71
N THR A 315 13.58 -4.85 11.88
CA THR A 315 13.32 -5.66 13.08
C THR A 315 11.91 -5.45 13.62
N GLY A 316 11.32 -4.28 13.39
CA GLY A 316 9.97 -3.90 13.83
C GLY A 316 8.89 -4.11 12.77
N ALA A 317 9.20 -4.70 11.61
CA ALA A 317 8.29 -4.67 10.46
C ALA A 317 6.93 -5.30 10.76
N PHE A 318 6.91 -6.43 11.49
CA PHE A 318 5.65 -7.06 11.91
C PHE A 318 4.89 -6.22 12.92
N LEU A 319 5.61 -5.67 13.89
CA LEU A 319 5.05 -4.81 14.92
C LEU A 319 4.36 -3.59 14.29
N ILE A 320 5.04 -2.90 13.37
CA ILE A 320 4.51 -1.71 12.69
C ILE A 320 3.34 -2.07 11.77
N ASN A 321 3.45 -3.15 10.98
CA ASN A 321 2.43 -3.48 9.97
C ASN A 321 1.21 -4.22 10.55
N PHE A 322 1.42 -5.17 11.45
CA PHE A 322 0.37 -5.99 12.05
C PHE A 322 -0.07 -5.42 13.41
N GLY A 323 0.88 -5.05 14.27
CA GLY A 323 0.59 -4.61 15.63
C GLY A 323 -0.29 -3.37 15.71
N GLN A 324 -0.11 -2.39 14.82
CA GLN A 324 -0.89 -1.13 14.79
C GLN A 324 -2.41 -1.33 14.64
N PHE A 325 -2.83 -2.51 14.15
CA PHE A 325 -4.23 -2.87 13.92
C PHE A 325 -4.79 -3.77 15.02
N ILE A 326 -4.08 -4.00 16.12
CA ILE A 326 -4.64 -4.69 17.30
C ILE A 326 -5.52 -3.69 18.07
N PRO A 327 -6.76 -4.02 18.49
CA PRO A 327 -7.49 -5.29 18.35
C PRO A 327 -8.40 -5.37 17.10
N ALA A 328 -8.29 -4.44 16.15
CA ALA A 328 -9.13 -4.41 14.95
C ALA A 328 -9.06 -5.68 14.09
N TRP A 329 -7.98 -6.46 14.14
CA TRP A 329 -7.92 -7.80 13.56
C TRP A 329 -9.01 -8.74 14.10
N ASP A 330 -9.37 -8.61 15.38
CA ASP A 330 -10.38 -9.43 16.04
C ASP A 330 -11.80 -8.84 15.88
N SER A 331 -11.95 -7.72 15.17
CA SER A 331 -13.20 -6.93 15.11
C SER A 331 -14.44 -7.74 14.74
N GLY A 332 -14.32 -8.78 13.92
CA GLY A 332 -15.43 -9.64 13.51
C GLY A 332 -16.06 -10.46 14.64
N TYR A 333 -15.28 -10.84 15.66
CA TYR A 333 -15.76 -11.63 16.81
C TYR A 333 -15.46 -10.95 18.16
N TYR A 334 -15.03 -9.69 18.12
CA TYR A 334 -14.61 -8.94 19.30
C TYR A 334 -15.71 -8.85 20.36
N LYS A 335 -16.96 -8.63 19.95
CA LYS A 335 -18.13 -8.61 20.87
C LYS A 335 -18.26 -9.91 21.65
N MET A 336 -18.12 -11.05 20.97
CA MET A 336 -18.17 -12.38 21.59
C MET A 336 -16.98 -12.58 22.55
N LEU A 337 -15.77 -12.21 22.12
CA LEU A 337 -14.56 -12.31 22.96
C LEU A 337 -14.72 -11.52 24.26
N MET A 338 -15.34 -10.33 24.17
CA MET A 338 -15.54 -9.41 25.28
C MET A 338 -16.72 -9.75 26.19
N SER A 339 -17.57 -10.71 25.80
CA SER A 339 -18.66 -11.25 26.64
C SER A 339 -18.25 -12.53 27.38
N GLN A 340 -17.13 -13.15 27.02
CA GLN A 340 -16.63 -14.33 27.73
C GLN A 340 -15.98 -13.95 29.07
N ASN A 341 -15.92 -14.90 29.99
CA ASN A 341 -15.20 -14.76 31.26
C ASN A 341 -13.68 -14.88 31.05
N LEU A 342 -13.08 -13.88 30.40
CA LEU A 342 -11.66 -13.82 30.07
C LEU A 342 -11.00 -12.59 30.69
N LYS A 343 -9.77 -12.74 31.21
CA LYS A 343 -9.01 -11.61 31.72
C LYS A 343 -8.42 -10.83 30.56
N TYR A 344 -8.79 -9.56 30.43
CA TYR A 344 -8.28 -8.66 29.38
C TYR A 344 -6.73 -8.60 29.37
N LYS A 345 -6.12 -8.68 30.55
CA LYS A 345 -4.66 -8.78 30.72
C LYS A 345 -4.04 -9.96 29.96
N GLN A 346 -4.68 -11.14 29.96
CA GLN A 346 -4.19 -12.33 29.24
C GLN A 346 -4.29 -12.13 27.73
N TYR A 347 -5.39 -11.55 27.25
CA TYR A 347 -5.56 -11.19 25.84
C TYR A 347 -4.43 -10.25 25.36
N LEU A 348 -4.17 -9.16 26.08
CA LEU A 348 -3.10 -8.21 25.72
C LEU A 348 -1.71 -8.82 25.85
N LYS A 349 -1.48 -9.67 26.85
CA LYS A 349 -0.22 -10.40 27.01
C LYS A 349 0.06 -11.30 25.80
N SER A 350 -0.95 -11.99 25.27
CA SER A 350 -0.81 -12.80 24.05
C SER A 350 -0.31 -11.95 22.87
N LYS A 351 -0.97 -10.80 22.64
CA LYS A 351 -0.62 -9.87 21.57
C LYS A 351 0.81 -9.33 21.71
N PHE A 352 1.20 -8.99 22.93
CA PHE A 352 2.54 -8.50 23.24
C PHE A 352 3.61 -9.57 22.97
N VAL A 353 3.39 -10.80 23.43
CA VAL A 353 4.33 -11.92 23.21
C VAL A 353 4.48 -12.22 21.72
N LEU A 354 3.39 -12.21 20.96
CA LEU A 354 3.44 -12.41 19.51
C LEU A 354 4.35 -11.36 18.82
N MET A 355 4.25 -10.09 19.24
CA MET A 355 5.11 -9.03 18.70
C MET A 355 6.58 -9.22 19.11
N ILE A 356 6.87 -9.55 20.36
CA ILE A 356 8.27 -9.80 20.78
C ILE A 356 8.89 -10.93 19.97
N LEU A 357 8.19 -12.06 19.83
CA LEU A 357 8.69 -13.20 19.07
C LEU A 357 8.99 -12.80 17.62
N SER A 358 8.14 -11.97 17.01
CA SER A 358 8.38 -11.47 15.66
C SER A 358 9.64 -10.59 15.57
N VAL A 359 9.89 -9.72 16.55
CA VAL A 359 11.07 -8.84 16.55
C VAL A 359 12.34 -9.65 16.71
N ILE A 360 12.34 -10.66 17.59
CA ILE A 360 13.48 -11.57 17.78
C ILE A 360 13.79 -12.32 16.47
N ILE A 361 12.78 -12.91 15.84
CA ILE A 361 12.96 -13.64 14.58
C ILE A 361 13.49 -12.70 13.48
N LEU A 362 12.89 -11.52 13.33
CA LEU A 362 13.31 -10.56 12.31
C LEU A 362 14.74 -10.05 12.58
N PHE A 363 15.12 -9.80 13.83
CA PHE A 363 16.50 -9.44 14.18
C PHE A 363 17.49 -10.53 13.76
N VAL A 364 17.21 -11.81 14.07
CA VAL A 364 18.05 -12.94 13.65
C VAL A 364 18.19 -12.98 12.13
N LEU A 365 17.10 -12.78 11.39
CA LEU A 365 17.12 -12.71 9.92
C LEU A 365 17.89 -11.51 9.38
N THR A 366 18.09 -10.46 10.18
CA THR A 366 18.89 -9.29 9.79
C THR A 366 20.38 -9.44 10.07
N ILE A 367 20.83 -10.46 10.81
CA ILE A 367 22.26 -10.66 11.12
C ILE A 367 23.16 -10.66 9.88
N PRO A 368 22.78 -11.25 8.73
CA PRO A 368 23.60 -11.21 7.51
C PRO A 368 23.97 -9.80 7.02
N TYR A 369 23.22 -8.75 7.42
CA TYR A 369 23.58 -7.37 7.10
C TYR A 369 24.90 -6.91 7.74
N VAL A 370 25.48 -7.68 8.67
CA VAL A 370 26.84 -7.46 9.18
C VAL A 370 27.88 -7.40 8.06
N TYR A 371 27.60 -8.00 6.90
CA TYR A 371 28.41 -7.87 5.68
C TYR A 371 28.69 -6.41 5.29
N PHE A 372 27.74 -5.49 5.54
CA PHE A 372 27.89 -4.06 5.25
C PHE A 372 28.56 -3.28 6.40
N GLY A 373 28.98 -3.96 7.46
CA GLY A 373 29.71 -3.39 8.59
C GLY A 373 29.15 -3.77 9.96
N TRP A 374 30.03 -3.93 10.95
CA TRP A 374 29.66 -4.29 12.33
C TRP A 374 28.72 -3.26 12.99
N LYS A 375 28.82 -1.98 12.62
CA LYS A 375 27.92 -0.92 13.09
C LYS A 375 26.47 -1.19 12.72
N VAL A 376 26.21 -1.81 11.57
CA VAL A 376 24.85 -2.19 11.15
C VAL A 376 24.25 -3.21 12.12
N LEU A 377 25.03 -4.21 12.52
CA LEU A 377 24.59 -5.23 13.47
C LEU A 377 24.26 -4.61 14.84
N ILE A 378 25.10 -3.71 15.34
CA ILE A 378 24.85 -3.01 16.61
C ILE A 378 23.61 -2.13 16.54
N ALA A 379 23.44 -1.37 15.45
CA ALA A 379 22.26 -0.55 15.24
C ALA A 379 20.99 -1.42 15.21
N HIS A 380 21.02 -2.55 14.49
CA HIS A 380 19.90 -3.50 14.45
C HIS A 380 19.59 -4.11 15.81
N PHE A 381 20.61 -4.42 16.61
CA PHE A 381 20.43 -4.95 17.95
C PHE A 381 19.81 -3.92 18.90
N ALA A 382 20.34 -2.69 18.91
CA ALA A 382 19.77 -1.59 19.67
C ALA A 382 18.32 -1.30 19.25
N ALA A 383 18.05 -1.30 17.95
CA ALA A 383 16.71 -1.15 17.38
C ALA A 383 15.76 -2.28 17.79
N ALA A 384 16.22 -3.54 17.82
CA ALA A 384 15.41 -4.67 18.28
C ALA A 384 15.03 -4.53 19.76
N LEU A 385 15.97 -4.13 20.62
CA LEU A 385 15.70 -3.84 22.03
C LEU A 385 14.67 -2.71 22.19
N TYR A 386 14.83 -1.62 21.44
CA TYR A 386 13.87 -0.52 21.43
C TYR A 386 12.49 -0.97 20.92
N ASN A 387 12.44 -1.83 19.90
CA ASN A 387 11.20 -2.37 19.37
C ASN A 387 10.45 -3.22 20.41
N ILE A 388 11.17 -4.06 21.16
CA ILE A 388 10.63 -4.89 22.24
C ILE A 388 10.16 -4.04 23.42
N GLY A 389 11.00 -3.09 23.86
CA GLY A 389 10.80 -2.36 25.10
C GLY A 389 9.92 -1.12 25.01
N VAL A 390 9.90 -0.45 23.85
CA VAL A 390 9.18 0.83 23.68
C VAL A 390 8.10 0.67 22.64
N ASN A 391 8.45 0.33 21.40
CA ASN A 391 7.48 0.32 20.29
C ASN A 391 6.34 -0.68 20.52
N SER A 392 6.62 -1.83 21.13
CA SER A 392 5.59 -2.84 21.45
C SER A 392 4.54 -2.26 22.41
N HIS A 393 4.94 -1.55 23.45
CA HIS A 393 4.00 -0.94 24.40
C HIS A 393 3.25 0.24 23.79
N VAL A 394 3.94 1.10 23.03
CA VAL A 394 3.31 2.23 22.33
C VAL A 394 2.24 1.73 21.36
N ILE A 395 2.51 0.64 20.63
CA ILE A 395 1.53 0.05 19.72
C ILE A 395 0.32 -0.51 20.46
N ILE A 396 0.52 -1.29 21.53
CA ILE A 396 -0.64 -1.81 22.28
C ILE A 396 -1.43 -0.64 22.87
N TYR A 397 -0.77 0.35 23.47
CA TYR A 397 -1.44 1.54 23.99
C TYR A 397 -2.25 2.26 22.90
N GLY A 398 -1.66 2.46 21.73
CA GLY A 398 -2.31 3.06 20.57
C GLY A 398 -3.49 2.25 20.04
N GLY A 399 -3.40 0.92 20.13
CA GLY A 399 -4.49 0.00 19.83
C GLY A 399 -5.76 0.24 20.65
N ALA A 400 -5.64 0.84 21.85
CA ALA A 400 -6.78 1.25 22.65
C ALA A 400 -7.65 2.34 21.97
N TYR A 401 -7.15 2.99 20.92
CA TYR A 401 -7.84 4.02 20.15
C TYR A 401 -8.35 3.52 18.78
N ASN A 402 -8.14 2.25 18.45
CA ASN A 402 -8.65 1.68 17.21
C ASN A 402 -10.19 1.58 17.22
N ARG A 403 -10.84 2.14 16.18
CA ARG A 403 -12.31 2.20 16.04
C ARG A 403 -12.81 1.77 14.67
N LYS A 404 -11.96 1.15 13.85
CA LYS A 404 -12.32 0.73 12.48
C LYS A 404 -12.32 -0.79 12.38
N LYS A 405 -13.45 -1.37 11.95
CA LYS A 405 -13.55 -2.77 11.59
C LYS A 405 -12.66 -3.10 10.39
N ILE A 406 -12.05 -4.29 10.40
CA ILE A 406 -11.21 -4.78 9.33
C ILE A 406 -11.90 -5.98 8.69
N ASN A 407 -12.13 -5.91 7.38
CA ASN A 407 -12.56 -7.08 6.62
C ASN A 407 -11.34 -7.99 6.35
N LEU A 408 -11.43 -9.25 6.80
CA LEU A 408 -10.37 -10.27 6.73
C LEU A 408 -10.31 -11.00 5.38
N ASP A 409 -11.39 -10.96 4.59
CA ASP A 409 -11.48 -11.59 3.27
C ASP A 409 -10.78 -10.76 2.18
N GLN A 410 -10.50 -9.48 2.46
CA GLN A 410 -9.73 -8.62 1.58
C GLN A 410 -8.23 -8.84 1.76
N LYS A 411 -7.43 -8.55 0.73
CA LYS A 411 -5.96 -8.62 0.83
C LYS A 411 -5.40 -7.46 1.65
N ALA A 412 -4.22 -7.65 2.26
CA ALA A 412 -3.56 -6.61 3.04
C ALA A 412 -2.74 -5.63 2.20
N ALA A 413 -2.06 -6.11 1.17
CA ALA A 413 -1.21 -5.29 0.31
C ALA A 413 -2.00 -4.07 -0.22
N PHE A 414 -1.53 -2.87 0.15
CA PHE A 414 -2.09 -1.57 -0.28
C PHE A 414 -3.59 -1.41 0.04
N ASN A 415 -4.03 -2.08 1.09
CA ASN A 415 -5.38 -1.94 1.63
C ASN A 415 -5.40 -1.08 2.88
N TYR A 416 -5.68 0.21 2.68
CA TYR A 416 -5.81 1.20 3.76
C TYR A 416 -7.12 1.08 4.56
N GLN A 417 -7.96 0.05 4.35
CA GLN A 417 -9.09 -0.21 5.24
C GLN A 417 -8.59 -0.43 6.67
N GLY A 418 -9.28 0.14 7.67
CA GLY A 418 -8.79 0.09 9.04
C GLY A 418 -7.69 1.11 9.35
N THR A 419 -7.05 1.71 8.34
CA THR A 419 -6.09 2.82 8.52
C THR A 419 -6.87 4.11 8.76
N GLY A 420 -6.58 4.79 9.85
CA GLY A 420 -7.13 6.08 10.22
C GLY A 420 -6.03 6.98 10.79
N ALA A 421 -6.44 8.13 11.35
CA ALA A 421 -5.50 9.09 11.92
C ALA A 421 -4.65 8.46 13.04
N VAL A 422 -5.23 7.51 13.79
CA VAL A 422 -4.56 6.77 14.87
C VAL A 422 -3.33 6.02 14.36
N GLN A 423 -3.43 5.32 13.23
CA GLN A 423 -2.31 4.58 12.63
C GLN A 423 -1.15 5.49 12.24
N TRP A 424 -1.43 6.67 11.68
CA TRP A 424 -0.40 7.64 11.32
C TRP A 424 0.21 8.32 12.54
N LEU A 425 -0.63 8.71 13.50
CA LEU A 425 -0.22 9.32 14.77
C LEU A 425 0.66 8.40 15.60
N ILE A 426 0.46 7.08 15.49
CA ILE A 426 1.30 6.08 16.15
C ILE A 426 2.51 5.72 15.27
N GLY A 427 2.27 5.42 13.99
CA GLY A 427 3.27 4.89 13.06
C GLY A 427 4.45 5.82 12.79
N ILE A 428 4.20 7.12 12.61
CA ILE A 428 5.27 8.09 12.33
C ILE A 428 6.20 8.23 13.54
N PRO A 429 5.70 8.51 14.77
CA PRO A 429 6.56 8.60 15.95
C PRO A 429 7.39 7.34 16.25
N LEU A 430 6.86 6.14 16.01
CA LEU A 430 7.59 4.88 16.23
C LEU A 430 8.88 4.77 15.43
N MET A 431 8.95 5.42 14.27
CA MET A 431 10.14 5.46 13.42
C MET A 431 10.98 6.72 13.68
N VAL A 432 10.34 7.88 13.83
CA VAL A 432 11.02 9.18 13.90
C VAL A 432 11.65 9.43 15.26
N ILE A 433 10.95 9.17 16.37
CA ILE A 433 11.47 9.45 17.71
C ILE A 433 12.79 8.74 17.99
N PRO A 434 12.90 7.40 17.84
CA PRO A 434 14.17 6.72 18.06
C PRO A 434 15.28 7.19 17.11
N LEU A 435 14.96 7.54 15.86
CA LEU A 435 15.94 8.11 14.94
C LEU A 435 16.47 9.45 15.47
N LEU A 436 15.60 10.36 15.91
CA LEU A 436 16.01 11.66 16.46
C LEU A 436 16.86 11.52 17.72
N ILE A 437 16.48 10.62 18.63
CA ILE A 437 17.26 10.33 19.84
C ILE A 437 18.65 9.80 19.45
N PHE A 438 18.71 8.82 18.55
CA PHE A 438 19.98 8.28 18.07
C PHE A 438 20.86 9.36 17.45
N LEU A 439 20.30 10.18 16.55
CA LEU A 439 21.03 11.24 15.86
C LEU A 439 21.57 12.29 16.84
N LEU A 440 20.79 12.65 17.87
CA LEU A 440 21.22 13.59 18.91
C LEU A 440 22.47 13.08 19.63
N PHE A 441 22.45 11.86 20.15
CA PHE A 441 23.60 11.28 20.87
C PHE A 441 24.77 10.95 19.94
N ASN A 442 24.51 10.55 18.70
CA ASN A 442 25.53 10.33 17.69
C ASN A 442 26.26 11.62 17.30
N TYR A 443 25.53 12.73 17.19
CA TYR A 443 26.09 14.04 16.87
C TYR A 443 26.89 14.63 18.05
N LEU A 444 26.38 14.48 19.28
CA LEU A 444 27.01 15.05 20.46
C LEU A 444 28.20 14.25 20.99
N VAL A 445 28.21 12.92 20.81
CA VAL A 445 29.20 12.03 21.43
C VAL A 445 29.80 11.05 20.43
N SER A 446 29.07 10.00 20.06
CA SER A 446 29.53 8.98 19.10
C SER A 446 28.41 8.04 18.67
N PHE A 447 28.68 7.22 17.66
CA PHE A 447 27.80 6.14 17.20
C PHE A 447 27.38 5.21 18.34
N GLU A 448 28.34 4.80 19.16
CA GLU A 448 28.16 3.91 20.29
C GLU A 448 27.26 4.54 21.35
N ALA A 449 27.43 5.83 21.64
CA ALA A 449 26.57 6.55 22.56
C ALA A 449 25.11 6.61 22.05
N GLY A 450 24.93 6.84 20.75
CA GLY A 450 23.61 6.76 20.11
C GLY A 450 22.98 5.39 20.23
N ALA A 451 23.73 4.32 19.93
CA ALA A 451 23.23 2.95 20.03
C ALA A 451 22.89 2.56 21.47
N VAL A 452 23.74 2.94 22.44
CA VAL A 452 23.49 2.72 23.87
C VAL A 452 22.24 3.45 24.33
N ALA A 453 22.05 4.72 23.95
CA ALA A 453 20.83 5.47 24.31
C ALA A 453 19.55 4.74 23.87
N ILE A 454 19.52 4.24 22.63
CA ILE A 454 18.37 3.49 22.09
C ILE A 454 18.18 2.15 22.80
N ALA A 455 19.27 1.39 23.01
CA ALA A 455 19.24 0.12 23.72
C ALA A 455 18.76 0.30 25.18
N SER A 456 19.26 1.32 25.88
CA SER A 456 18.87 1.64 27.26
C SER A 456 17.39 1.98 27.37
N LEU A 457 16.82 2.75 26.45
CA LEU A 457 15.37 3.01 26.43
C LEU A 457 14.57 1.72 26.23
N GLY A 458 15.03 0.83 25.36
CA GLY A 458 14.45 -0.51 25.20
C GLY A 458 14.49 -1.32 26.50
N LEU A 459 15.66 -1.38 27.14
CA LEU A 459 15.83 -2.11 28.40
C LEU A 459 14.98 -1.54 29.55
N LEU A 460 14.86 -0.21 29.66
CA LEU A 460 13.97 0.44 30.63
C LEU A 460 12.52 0.05 30.39
N GLY A 461 12.06 0.05 29.14
CA GLY A 461 10.71 -0.37 28.79
C GLY A 461 10.42 -1.84 29.11
N ILE A 462 11.42 -2.71 28.95
CA ILE A 462 11.36 -4.12 29.39
C ILE A 462 11.28 -4.20 30.92
N ALA A 463 12.13 -3.47 31.64
CA ALA A 463 12.15 -3.47 33.10
C ALA A 463 10.82 -2.98 33.70
N PHE A 464 10.20 -1.96 33.11
CA PHE A 464 8.91 -1.41 33.55
C PHE A 464 7.69 -2.10 32.92
N HIS A 465 7.88 -3.21 32.20
CA HIS A 465 6.82 -3.89 31.45
C HIS A 465 5.55 -4.13 32.26
N SER A 466 5.67 -4.65 33.49
CA SER A 466 4.52 -4.96 34.35
C SER A 466 3.66 -3.72 34.66
N LYS A 467 4.32 -2.59 35.00
CA LYS A 467 3.63 -1.33 35.32
C LYS A 467 2.95 -0.74 34.09
N ILE A 468 3.66 -0.70 32.95
CA ILE A 468 3.13 -0.16 31.69
C ILE A 468 1.94 -1.00 31.22
N MET A 469 2.03 -2.33 31.26
CA MET A 469 0.92 -3.20 30.84
C MET A 469 -0.29 -3.10 31.75
N ALA A 470 -0.12 -2.86 33.06
CA ALA A 470 -1.24 -2.62 33.96
C ALA A 470 -1.98 -1.34 33.58
N PHE A 471 -1.26 -0.26 33.29
CA PHE A 471 -1.82 1.00 32.80
C PHE A 471 -2.57 0.81 31.47
N ILE A 472 -1.94 0.15 30.50
CA ILE A 472 -2.55 -0.15 29.20
C ILE A 472 -3.82 -0.98 29.37
N THR A 473 -3.80 -2.01 30.23
CA THR A 473 -4.97 -2.87 30.48
C THR A 473 -6.14 -2.05 31.00
N LYS A 474 -5.91 -1.12 31.94
CA LYS A 474 -6.95 -0.20 32.43
C LYS A 474 -7.54 0.62 31.30
N LYS A 475 -6.70 1.19 30.43
CA LYS A 475 -7.17 1.98 29.28
C LYS A 475 -8.05 1.19 28.31
N TYR A 476 -7.74 -0.09 28.09
CA TYR A 476 -8.55 -0.98 27.27
C TYR A 476 -9.90 -1.28 27.91
N LEU A 477 -9.95 -1.50 29.22
CA LEU A 477 -11.20 -1.67 29.95
C LEU A 477 -12.10 -0.43 29.83
N ASP A 478 -11.53 0.77 30.01
CA ASP A 478 -12.26 2.04 29.86
C ASP A 478 -12.80 2.25 28.43
N SER A 479 -12.10 1.71 27.43
CA SER A 479 -12.44 1.87 26.02
C SER A 479 -13.27 0.71 25.46
N LYS A 480 -13.53 -0.33 26.25
CA LYS A 480 -14.12 -1.62 25.82
C LYS A 480 -15.43 -1.42 25.05
N TYR A 481 -16.40 -0.71 25.63
CA TYR A 481 -17.71 -0.53 25.02
C TYR A 481 -17.66 0.32 23.75
N LYS A 482 -16.82 1.36 23.74
CA LYS A 482 -16.60 2.20 22.55
C LYS A 482 -16.03 1.38 21.38
N MET A 483 -15.16 0.39 21.66
CA MET A 483 -14.65 -0.51 20.63
C MET A 483 -15.71 -1.50 20.14
N ILE A 484 -16.51 -2.08 21.05
CA ILE A 484 -17.59 -3.01 20.68
C ILE A 484 -18.59 -2.33 19.74
N ASP A 485 -19.03 -1.11 20.08
CA ASP A 485 -19.91 -0.32 19.23
C ASP A 485 -19.25 -0.03 17.86
N ALA A 486 -18.03 0.51 17.89
CA ALA A 486 -17.32 0.88 16.67
C ALA A 486 -17.04 -0.29 15.72
N PHE A 487 -16.78 -1.50 16.24
CA PHE A 487 -16.57 -2.71 15.43
C PHE A 487 -17.87 -3.35 14.95
N SER A 488 -19.02 -2.97 15.51
CA SER A 488 -20.33 -3.43 15.04
C SER A 488 -20.79 -2.71 13.77
N GLN A 489 -20.26 -1.50 13.52
CA GLN A 489 -20.56 -0.69 12.35
C GLN A 489 -19.84 -1.24 11.10
N GLU A 490 -20.58 -1.44 10.00
CA GLU A 490 -19.98 -1.66 8.67
C GLU A 490 -19.58 -0.29 8.09
N ASN A 491 -18.28 -0.11 7.80
CA ASN A 491 -17.74 1.12 7.20
C ASN A 491 -17.49 0.94 5.71
#